data_AF-A0A971S7M6-F1
#
_entry.id   AF-A0A971S7M6-F1
#
_cell.length_a   1.000
_cell.length_b   1.000
_cell.length_c   1.000
_cell.angle_alpha   90.00
_cell.angle_beta   90.00
_cell.angle_gamma   90.00
#
_symmetry.space_group_name_H-M   'P 1'
#
loop_
_entity.id
_entity.type
_entity.pdbx_description
1 polymer ?
#
loop_
_entity_poly.entity_id
_entity_poly.type
_entity_poly.pdbx_seq_one_letter_code
_entity_poly.pdbx_strand_id
1 'polypeptide(L)'
;MSTFLDEDFLNFWGYGENNCGFELLQRKTGAIKCNDRGELFKEDIDIHNSDIVGRYEVIIGNKKYDTIRQIYFNSHGEIVENYINTEGQVVLFKRFNRFNWRYQKGYDKLWTDMLPYSDRIILNNETYVHWYNCLPEYVF
;
A
#
# COMPACT_ATOMS: atom_id res chain seq x y z
N MET A 1 19.56 3.74 7.68
CA MET A 1 19.58 2.65 6.68
C MET A 1 20.20 1.49 7.40
N SER A 2 19.44 0.42 7.62
CA SER A 2 19.87 -0.75 8.39
C SER A 2 20.51 -1.78 7.44
N THR A 3 21.63 -2.35 7.83
CA THR A 3 22.36 -3.39 7.08
C THR A 3 22.05 -4.79 7.61
N PHE A 4 22.37 -5.85 6.86
CA PHE A 4 22.16 -7.24 7.31
C PHE A 4 22.84 -7.59 8.64
N LEU A 5 23.84 -6.80 9.07
CA LEU A 5 24.58 -7.02 10.31
C LEU A 5 24.05 -6.18 11.48
N ASP A 6 23.13 -5.25 11.22
CA ASP A 6 22.61 -4.39 12.25
C ASP A 6 21.63 -5.20 13.11
N GLU A 7 21.72 -5.05 14.43
CA GLU A 7 20.88 -5.79 15.38
C GLU A 7 19.39 -5.52 15.18
N ASP A 8 19.03 -4.37 14.58
CA ASP A 8 17.67 -3.96 14.29
C ASP A 8 17.18 -4.39 12.88
N PHE A 9 17.99 -5.09 12.08
CA PHE A 9 17.64 -5.46 10.71
C PHE A 9 16.29 -6.18 10.62
N LEU A 10 16.08 -7.17 11.48
CA LEU A 10 14.85 -7.95 11.51
C LEU A 10 13.63 -7.12 11.93
N ASN A 11 13.80 -6.00 12.63
CA ASN A 11 12.67 -5.12 12.98
C ASN A 11 12.11 -4.37 11.76
N PHE A 12 12.90 -4.24 10.69
CA PHE A 12 12.48 -3.54 9.47
C PHE A 12 12.22 -4.48 8.30
N TRP A 13 12.87 -5.65 8.29
CA TRP A 13 12.87 -6.58 7.17
C TRP A 13 12.32 -7.96 7.50
N GLY A 14 12.20 -8.29 8.79
CA GLY A 14 11.55 -9.51 9.26
C GLY A 14 10.05 -9.30 9.42
N TYR A 15 9.24 -10.26 8.95
CA TYR A 15 7.79 -10.23 9.10
C TYR A 15 7.22 -11.65 9.21
N GLY A 16 6.06 -11.78 9.84
CA GLY A 16 5.45 -13.06 10.21
C GLY A 16 5.99 -13.62 11.53
N GLU A 17 5.30 -14.63 12.07
CA GLU A 17 5.71 -15.31 13.30
C GLU A 17 7.12 -15.89 13.13
N ASN A 18 8.07 -15.51 13.99
CA ASN A 18 9.48 -15.90 13.88
C ASN A 18 10.12 -15.55 12.52
N ASN A 19 9.70 -14.47 11.87
CA ASN A 19 10.18 -14.03 10.55
C ASN A 19 9.91 -15.04 9.41
N CYS A 20 8.85 -15.85 9.52
CA CYS A 20 8.50 -16.87 8.54
C CYS A 20 7.91 -16.33 7.23
N GLY A 21 7.61 -15.03 7.16
CA GLY A 21 7.04 -14.38 5.98
C GLY A 21 5.51 -14.37 5.97
N PHE A 22 4.94 -14.34 4.75
CA PHE A 22 3.49 -14.39 4.53
C PHE A 22 3.05 -15.74 3.96
N GLU A 23 1.76 -16.03 4.12
CA GLU A 23 1.11 -17.12 3.38
C GLU A 23 1.25 -16.88 1.87
N LEU A 24 1.66 -17.91 1.13
CA LEU A 24 1.81 -17.86 -0.32
C LEU A 24 0.46 -17.68 -1.03
N LEU A 25 -0.57 -18.36 -0.53
CA LEU A 25 -1.92 -18.35 -1.09
C LEU A 25 -2.79 -17.34 -0.33
N GLN A 26 -2.54 -16.06 -0.58
CA GLN A 26 -3.30 -15.01 0.06
C GLN A 26 -4.76 -15.03 -0.40
N ARG A 27 -5.66 -14.87 0.57
CA ARG A 27 -7.10 -14.75 0.36
C ARG A 27 -7.61 -13.52 1.09
N LYS A 28 -8.77 -13.00 0.67
CA LYS A 28 -9.47 -11.96 1.40
C LYS A 28 -9.75 -12.44 2.83
N THR A 29 -9.24 -11.70 3.80
CA THR A 29 -9.44 -11.98 5.23
C THR A 29 -10.58 -11.13 5.80
N GLY A 30 -10.81 -9.94 5.25
CA GLY A 30 -11.80 -8.99 5.74
C GLY A 30 -11.29 -8.14 6.92
N ALA A 31 -10.00 -8.21 7.22
CA ALA A 31 -9.34 -7.38 8.24
C ALA A 31 -9.28 -5.91 7.82
N ILE A 32 -9.13 -5.63 6.53
CA ILE A 32 -9.25 -4.28 5.96
C ILE A 32 -10.60 -4.20 5.25
N LYS A 33 -11.50 -3.37 5.78
CA LYS A 33 -12.81 -3.12 5.17
C LYS A 33 -12.68 -1.98 4.17
N CYS A 34 -13.38 -2.10 3.05
CA CYS A 34 -13.52 -1.03 2.06
C CYS A 34 -15.01 -0.79 1.85
N ASN A 35 -15.45 0.46 1.95
CA ASN A 35 -16.84 0.83 1.69
C ASN A 35 -17.08 1.11 0.19
N ASP A 36 -18.33 1.40 -0.18
CA ASP A 36 -18.73 1.68 -1.55
C ASP A 36 -18.09 2.95 -2.15
N ARG A 37 -17.57 3.84 -1.29
CA ARG A 37 -16.83 5.05 -1.69
C ARG A 37 -15.33 4.78 -1.87
N GLY A 38 -14.86 3.57 -1.59
CA GLY A 38 -13.44 3.22 -1.65
C GLY A 38 -12.64 3.56 -0.39
N GLU A 39 -13.29 4.07 0.66
CA GLU A 39 -12.65 4.42 1.93
C GLU A 39 -12.38 3.15 2.74
N LEU A 40 -11.21 3.13 3.40
CA LEU A 40 -10.71 1.99 4.13
C LEU A 40 -10.97 2.13 5.63
N PHE A 41 -11.22 1.00 6.28
CA PHE A 41 -11.34 0.90 7.72
C PHE A 41 -10.61 -0.34 8.24
N LYS A 42 -9.89 -0.17 9.34
CA LYS A 42 -9.30 -1.27 10.12
C LYS A 42 -9.20 -0.87 11.57
N GLU A 43 -9.61 -1.76 12.47
CA GLU A 43 -9.63 -1.50 13.90
C GLU A 43 -8.21 -1.30 14.45
N ASP A 44 -7.35 -2.31 14.27
CA ASP A 44 -5.95 -2.26 14.70
C ASP A 44 -5.01 -2.19 13.50
N ILE A 45 -4.34 -1.05 13.27
CA ILE A 45 -3.35 -0.89 12.21
C ILE A 45 -2.01 -1.46 12.68
N ASP A 46 -1.70 -2.67 12.23
CA ASP A 46 -0.42 -3.34 12.38
C ASP A 46 0.45 -3.14 11.13
N ILE A 47 1.75 -2.91 11.36
CA ILE A 47 2.74 -2.93 10.27
C ILE A 47 2.75 -4.30 9.61
N HIS A 48 3.03 -4.35 8.31
CA HIS A 48 3.05 -5.57 7.51
C HIS A 48 1.68 -6.25 7.32
N ASN A 49 0.57 -5.65 7.76
CA ASN A 49 -0.74 -6.18 7.44
C ASN A 49 -1.07 -6.00 5.95
N SER A 50 -1.71 -7.02 5.37
CA SER A 50 -2.18 -7.01 3.98
C SER A 50 -3.57 -7.61 3.90
N ASP A 51 -4.42 -7.05 3.04
CA ASP A 51 -5.71 -7.68 2.71
C ASP A 51 -6.15 -7.34 1.28
N ILE A 52 -6.97 -8.22 0.72
CA ILE A 52 -7.59 -8.06 -0.60
C ILE A 52 -8.95 -7.39 -0.41
N VAL A 53 -9.07 -6.16 -0.90
CA VAL A 53 -10.24 -5.31 -0.63
C VAL A 53 -11.23 -5.24 -1.79
N GLY A 54 -10.88 -5.77 -2.97
CA GLY A 54 -11.79 -5.86 -4.11
C GLY A 54 -11.15 -6.44 -5.37
N ARG A 55 -11.94 -6.49 -6.45
CA ARG A 55 -11.52 -6.89 -7.80
C ARG A 55 -11.87 -5.77 -8.77
N TYR A 56 -10.94 -5.42 -9.63
CA TYR A 56 -10.99 -4.25 -10.49
C TYR A 56 -10.44 -4.57 -11.89
N GLU A 57 -11.05 -3.99 -12.91
CA GLU A 57 -10.44 -3.88 -14.23
C GLU A 57 -9.49 -2.67 -14.21
N VAL A 58 -8.19 -2.91 -14.35
CA VAL A 58 -7.18 -1.86 -14.51
C VAL A 58 -6.89 -1.67 -15.98
N ILE A 59 -6.96 -0.41 -16.44
CA ILE A 59 -6.69 -0.04 -17.83
C ILE A 59 -5.40 0.78 -17.86
N ILE A 60 -4.38 0.29 -18.56
CA ILE A 60 -3.13 0.99 -18.81
C ILE A 60 -2.95 1.11 -20.32
N GLY A 61 -2.97 2.35 -20.83
CA GLY A 61 -2.98 2.60 -22.27
C GLY A 61 -4.20 1.95 -22.94
N ASN A 62 -3.94 0.98 -23.82
CA ASN A 62 -4.97 0.19 -24.51
C ASN A 62 -5.15 -1.23 -23.94
N LYS A 63 -4.40 -1.61 -22.91
CA LYS A 63 -4.47 -2.93 -22.28
C LYS A 63 -5.42 -2.90 -21.08
N LYS A 64 -6.12 -4.01 -20.89
CA LYS A 64 -7.04 -4.24 -19.78
C LYS A 64 -6.56 -5.43 -18.97
N TYR A 65 -6.54 -5.27 -17.66
CA TYR A 65 -6.11 -6.29 -16.71
C TYR A 65 -7.22 -6.54 -15.71
N ASP A 66 -7.63 -7.78 -15.60
CA ASP A 66 -8.48 -8.23 -14.50
C ASP A 66 -7.61 -8.47 -13.27
N THR A 67 -7.85 -7.71 -12.21
CA THR A 67 -6.96 -7.64 -11.05
C THR A 67 -7.70 -7.70 -9.73
N ILE A 68 -7.05 -8.21 -8.70
CA ILE A 68 -7.42 -7.92 -7.32
C ILE A 68 -6.73 -6.64 -6.86
N ARG A 69 -7.40 -5.87 -6.00
CA ARG A 69 -6.81 -4.75 -5.27
C ARG A 69 -6.42 -5.22 -3.88
N GLN A 70 -5.13 -5.17 -3.59
CA GLN A 70 -4.55 -5.49 -2.29
C GLN A 70 -4.07 -4.19 -1.63
N ILE A 71 -4.38 -4.04 -0.34
CA ILE A 71 -3.87 -2.96 0.51
C ILE A 71 -2.84 -3.56 1.46
N TYR A 72 -1.69 -2.90 1.57
CA TYR A 72 -0.61 -3.28 2.47
C TYR A 72 -0.13 -2.08 3.29
N PHE A 73 0.04 -2.25 4.60
CA PHE A 73 0.61 -1.23 5.48
C PHE A 73 2.11 -1.46 5.64
N ASN A 74 2.88 -0.47 5.19
CA ASN A 74 4.33 -0.54 5.23
C ASN A 74 4.88 -0.10 6.60
N SER A 75 6.12 -0.49 6.89
CA SER A 75 6.78 -0.31 8.20
C SER A 75 6.98 1.16 8.61
N HIS A 76 6.95 2.10 7.68
CA HIS A 76 7.08 3.55 7.97
C HIS A 76 5.74 4.30 7.89
N GLY A 77 4.63 3.57 7.97
CA GLY A 77 3.28 4.13 8.02
C GLY A 77 2.74 4.58 6.67
N GLU A 78 3.33 4.12 5.56
CA GLU A 78 2.76 4.30 4.22
C GLU A 78 1.75 3.21 3.89
N ILE A 79 0.81 3.56 3.01
CA ILE A 79 -0.10 2.59 2.40
C ILE A 79 0.41 2.27 1.01
N VAL A 80 0.51 0.98 0.72
CA VAL A 80 0.71 0.46 -0.63
C VAL A 80 -0.60 -0.11 -1.12
N GLU A 81 -0.95 0.25 -2.36
CA GLU A 81 -2.04 -0.34 -3.10
C GLU A 81 -1.48 -1.07 -4.31
N ASN A 82 -1.69 -2.38 -4.35
CA ASN A 82 -1.28 -3.24 -5.46
C ASN A 82 -2.50 -3.71 -6.24
N TYR A 83 -2.40 -3.67 -7.56
CA TYR A 83 -3.32 -4.35 -8.46
C TYR A 83 -2.59 -5.56 -9.04
N ILE A 84 -3.07 -6.75 -8.70
CA ILE A 84 -2.42 -8.03 -9.04
C ILE A 84 -3.32 -8.79 -9.99
N ASN A 85 -2.80 -9.21 -11.15
CA ASN A 85 -3.56 -9.93 -12.16
C ASN A 85 -3.83 -11.40 -11.77
N THR A 86 -4.58 -12.11 -12.62
CA THR A 86 -4.91 -13.53 -12.44
C THR A 86 -3.71 -14.47 -12.43
N GLU A 87 -2.55 -14.03 -12.91
CA GLU A 87 -1.28 -14.78 -12.87
C GLU A 87 -0.47 -14.49 -11.59
N GLY A 88 -0.97 -13.65 -10.69
CA GLY A 88 -0.26 -13.25 -9.47
C GLY A 88 0.80 -12.16 -9.69
N GLN A 89 0.81 -11.51 -10.84
CA GLN A 89 1.77 -10.44 -11.16
C GLN A 89 1.18 -9.07 -10.81
N VAL A 90 1.98 -8.20 -10.20
CA VAL A 90 1.61 -6.80 -9.96
C VAL A 90 1.54 -6.08 -11.30
N VAL A 91 0.39 -5.50 -11.63
CA VAL A 91 0.14 -4.66 -12.82
C VAL A 91 0.36 -3.18 -12.49
N LEU A 92 -0.07 -2.76 -11.30
CA LEU A 92 0.11 -1.38 -10.82
C LEU A 92 0.39 -1.41 -9.32
N PHE A 93 1.48 -0.77 -8.94
CA PHE A 93 1.80 -0.44 -7.56
C PHE A 93 1.60 1.06 -7.36
N LYS A 94 0.92 1.45 -6.28
CA LYS A 94 0.78 2.85 -5.86
C LYS A 94 1.22 2.99 -4.40
N ARG A 95 2.06 3.99 -4.12
CA ARG A 95 2.40 4.37 -2.74
C ARG A 95 1.65 5.62 -2.33
N PHE A 96 1.13 5.62 -1.10
CA PHE A 96 0.51 6.75 -0.46
C PHE A 96 1.18 7.05 0.89
N ASN A 97 1.50 8.32 1.12
CA ASN A 97 2.06 8.79 2.38
C ASN A 97 0.94 9.42 3.22
N ARG A 98 0.97 9.28 4.55
CA ARG A 98 0.05 10.05 5.41
C ARG A 98 0.23 11.55 5.16
N PHE A 99 -0.85 12.33 5.25
CA PHE A 99 -0.84 13.76 4.91
C PHE A 99 0.27 14.58 5.62
N ASN A 100 0.71 14.15 6.80
CA ASN A 100 1.74 14.80 7.62
C ASN A 100 3.11 14.08 7.59
N TRP A 101 3.32 13.11 6.69
CA TRP A 101 4.56 12.36 6.61
C TRP A 101 5.78 13.30 6.45
N ARG A 102 6.73 13.21 7.39
CA ARG A 102 7.92 14.09 7.52
C ARG A 102 7.66 15.61 7.61
N TYR A 103 6.43 16.04 7.89
CA TYR A 103 6.15 17.43 8.24
C TYR A 103 6.99 17.84 9.47
N GLN A 104 7.66 18.99 9.39
CA GLN A 104 8.61 19.50 10.39
C GLN A 104 9.83 18.58 10.66
N LYS A 105 10.05 17.56 9.82
CA LYS A 105 11.19 16.62 9.88
C LYS A 105 11.90 16.48 8.52
N GLY A 106 11.70 17.46 7.64
CA GLY A 106 12.20 17.49 6.26
C GLY A 106 11.35 18.31 5.30
N TYR A 107 10.09 18.57 5.64
CA TYR A 107 9.18 19.41 4.84
C TYR A 107 8.43 20.42 5.72
N ASP A 108 8.18 21.60 5.17
CA ASP A 108 7.50 22.70 5.87
C ASP A 108 6.02 22.85 5.51
N LYS A 109 5.48 21.91 4.71
CA LYS A 109 4.07 21.86 4.30
C LYS A 109 3.52 20.44 4.42
N LEU A 110 2.21 20.32 4.59
CA LEU A 110 1.53 19.04 4.53
C LEU A 110 1.47 18.55 3.07
N TRP A 111 1.42 17.23 2.89
CA TRP A 111 1.29 16.62 1.57
C TRP A 111 0.00 17.01 0.86
N THR A 112 -1.07 17.27 1.61
CA THR A 112 -2.34 17.78 1.07
C THR A 112 -2.20 19.17 0.45
N ASP A 113 -1.30 20.00 0.97
CA ASP A 113 -1.05 21.35 0.46
C ASP A 113 -0.06 21.33 -0.71
N MET A 114 0.94 20.45 -0.65
CA MET A 114 1.95 20.31 -1.69
C MET A 114 1.39 19.64 -2.95
N LEU A 115 0.50 18.65 -2.79
CA LEU A 115 -0.08 17.86 -3.88
C LEU A 115 -1.62 17.88 -3.83
N PRO A 116 -2.26 19.06 -3.97
CA PRO A 116 -3.69 19.24 -3.72
C PRO A 116 -4.61 18.42 -4.64
N TYR A 117 -4.13 18.08 -5.84
CA TYR A 117 -4.89 17.35 -6.85
C TYR A 117 -4.50 15.88 -7.00
N SER A 118 -3.54 15.40 -6.19
CA SER A 118 -3.12 14.00 -6.25
C SER A 118 -4.20 13.07 -5.69
N ASP A 119 -4.20 11.80 -6.10
CA ASP A 119 -5.13 10.80 -5.57
C ASP A 119 -5.02 10.67 -4.05
N ARG A 120 -6.11 10.22 -3.42
CA ARG A 120 -6.20 10.04 -1.97
C ARG A 120 -6.70 8.65 -1.61
N ILE A 121 -6.19 8.14 -0.50
CA ILE A 121 -6.82 7.07 0.28
C ILE A 121 -7.27 7.68 1.61
N ILE A 122 -8.47 7.33 2.04
CA ILE A 122 -8.95 7.60 3.39
C ILE A 122 -8.89 6.29 4.16
N LEU A 123 -8.18 6.26 5.30
CA LEU A 123 -8.12 5.11 6.22
C LEU A 123 -8.49 5.62 7.61
N ASN A 124 -9.57 5.12 8.22
CA ASN A 124 -10.01 5.57 9.56
C ASN A 124 -10.13 7.11 9.68
N ASN A 125 -10.68 7.78 8.65
CA ASN A 125 -10.76 9.24 8.51
C ASN A 125 -9.41 9.98 8.36
N GLU A 126 -8.29 9.26 8.31
CA GLU A 126 -6.97 9.82 8.03
C GLU A 126 -6.72 9.86 6.53
N THR A 127 -6.14 10.98 6.06
CA THR A 127 -5.84 11.16 4.64
C THR A 127 -4.44 10.69 4.29
N TYR A 128 -4.35 9.88 3.25
CA TYR A 128 -3.12 9.42 2.63
C TYR A 128 -3.07 9.96 1.21
N VAL A 129 -1.94 10.58 0.85
CA VAL A 129 -1.71 11.29 -0.40
C VAL A 129 -0.85 10.44 -1.31
N HIS A 130 -1.29 10.25 -2.55
CA HIS A 130 -0.53 9.51 -3.55
C HIS A 130 0.82 10.18 -3.84
N TRP A 131 1.87 9.37 -3.88
CA TRP A 131 3.25 9.81 -4.07
C TRP A 131 3.83 9.37 -5.40
N TYR A 132 3.84 8.06 -5.69
CA TYR A 132 4.29 7.54 -6.98
C TYR A 132 3.61 6.23 -7.36
N ASN A 133 3.71 5.91 -8.64
CA ASN A 133 3.36 4.61 -9.21
C ASN A 133 4.62 3.83 -9.59
N CYS A 134 4.55 2.50 -9.51
CA CYS A 134 5.49 1.64 -10.24
C CYS A 134 4.69 0.77 -11.21
N LEU A 135 5.16 0.74 -12.45
CA LEU A 135 4.61 -0.02 -13.55
C LEU A 135 5.70 -0.99 -14.03
N PRO A 136 5.47 -2.31 -13.98
CA PRO A 136 6.41 -3.27 -14.54
C PRO A 136 6.46 -3.19 -16.06
N GLU A 137 7.59 -3.55 -16.66
CA GLU A 137 7.83 -3.38 -18.10
C GLU A 137 6.79 -4.07 -19.00
N TYR A 138 6.27 -5.23 -18.59
CA TYR A 138 5.30 -6.01 -19.38
C TYR A 138 3.92 -5.33 -19.51
N VAL A 139 3.64 -4.28 -18.74
CA VAL A 139 2.33 -3.61 -18.75
C VAL A 139 2.16 -2.61 -19.90
N PHE A 140 3.25 -2.30 -20.61
CA PHE A 140 3.25 -1.44 -21.80
C PHE A 140 3.07 -2.27 -23.07
#